data_AF-A0A660XWS9-F1
#
_entry.id   AF-A0A660XWS9-F1
#
_cell.length_a   1.000
_cell.length_b   1.000
_cell.length_c   1.000
_cell.angle_alpha   90.00
_cell.angle_beta   90.00
_cell.angle_gamma   90.00
#
_symmetry.space_group_name_H-M   'P 1'
#
loop_
_entity.id
_entity.type
_entity.pdbx_description
1 polymer ?
#
loop_
_entity_poly.entity_id
_entity_poly.type
_entity_poly.pdbx_seq_one_letter_code
_entity_poly.pdbx_strand_id
1 'polypeptide(L)' 'MINKSKNTNTKQQGSVYDLEERTFQFARDVRLFLKKLLSTLSNLENGKQLICFSGSIGGKYIEANEYLSKKSK' A
#
# COMPACT_ATOMS: atom_id res chain seq x y z
N MET A 1 -21.73 -37.04 -11.04
CA MET A 1 -21.89 -35.60 -10.71
C MET A 1 -20.51 -34.97 -10.70
N ILE A 2 -20.26 -34.05 -11.63
CA ILE A 2 -18.95 -33.45 -11.92
C ILE A 2 -18.72 -32.29 -10.94
N ASN A 3 -17.79 -32.41 -9.99
CA ASN A 3 -17.29 -31.24 -9.27
C ASN A 3 -16.02 -30.72 -9.95
N LYS A 4 -16.24 -29.75 -10.86
CA LYS A 4 -15.19 -28.82 -11.30
C LYS A 4 -14.84 -27.91 -10.12
N SER A 5 -13.86 -28.33 -9.30
CA SER A 5 -13.20 -27.40 -8.39
C SER A 5 -12.37 -26.45 -9.25
N LYS A 6 -12.72 -25.17 -9.23
CA LYS A 6 -12.04 -24.09 -9.95
C LYS A 6 -10.61 -23.99 -9.39
N ASN A 7 -9.66 -24.55 -10.12
CA ASN A 7 -8.24 -24.30 -9.92
C ASN A 7 -7.98 -22.85 -10.36
N THR A 8 -8.03 -21.91 -9.41
CA THR A 8 -7.50 -20.57 -9.61
C THR A 8 -5.99 -20.67 -9.57
N ASN A 9 -5.39 -20.88 -10.74
CA ASN A 9 -3.97 -20.68 -11.01
C ASN A 9 -3.56 -19.30 -10.47
N THR A 10 -3.03 -19.28 -9.24
CA THR A 10 -2.23 -18.16 -8.75
C THR A 10 -0.95 -18.20 -9.55
N LYS A 11 -0.89 -17.36 -10.60
CA LYS A 11 0.34 -17.04 -11.31
C LYS A 11 1.36 -16.53 -10.30
N GLN A 12 2.17 -17.44 -9.77
CA GLN A 12 3.48 -17.12 -9.24
C GLN A 12 4.44 -17.09 -10.43
N GLN A 13 4.74 -15.91 -10.95
CA GLN A 13 5.89 -15.73 -11.85
C GLN A 13 6.28 -14.24 -11.93
N GLY A 14 7.41 -13.93 -11.30
CA GLY A 14 8.05 -12.63 -11.25
C GLY A 14 8.06 -12.04 -9.84
N SER A 15 8.95 -12.48 -8.95
CA SER A 15 9.16 -11.86 -7.63
C SER A 15 9.92 -10.52 -7.76
N VAL A 16 9.42 -9.64 -8.62
CA VAL A 16 9.82 -8.24 -8.64
C VAL A 16 8.93 -7.59 -7.59
N TYR A 17 9.50 -7.36 -6.42
CA TYR A 17 8.89 -6.70 -5.27
C TYR A 17 7.92 -5.59 -5.68
N ASP A 18 6.61 -5.89 -5.64
CA ASP A 18 5.57 -4.90 -5.93
C ASP A 18 5.48 -3.93 -4.75
N LEU A 19 6.36 -2.94 -4.79
CA LEU A 19 6.47 -1.93 -3.74
C LEU A 19 5.26 -0.98 -3.79
N GLU A 20 4.60 -0.84 -4.93
CA GLU A 20 3.34 -0.08 -5.06
C GLU A 20 2.25 -0.73 -4.23
N GLU A 21 2.00 -2.03 -4.46
CA GLU A 21 0.97 -2.75 -3.70
C GLU A 21 1.29 -2.78 -2.20
N ARG A 22 2.56 -2.97 -1.82
CA ARG A 22 2.97 -2.97 -0.41
C ARG A 22 2.77 -1.62 0.27
N THR A 23 3.11 -0.52 -0.41
CA THR A 23 2.94 0.83 0.15
C THR A 23 1.47 1.24 0.20
N PHE A 24 0.66 0.81 -0.78
CA PHE A 24 -0.78 0.94 -0.75
C PHE A 24 -1.41 0.19 0.43
N GLN A 25 -1.08 -1.09 0.60
CA GLN A 25 -1.56 -1.92 1.72
C GLN A 25 -1.16 -1.31 3.07
N PHE A 26 0.07 -0.85 3.22
CA PHE A 26 0.53 -0.16 4.43
C PHE A 26 -0.32 1.06 4.76
N ALA A 27 -0.52 1.97 3.79
CA ALA A 27 -1.34 3.17 4.01
C ALA A 27 -2.81 2.84 4.31
N ARG A 28 -3.36 1.79 3.68
CA ARG A 28 -4.70 1.27 3.97
C ARG A 28 -4.79 0.75 5.40
N ASP A 29 -3.83 -0.06 5.83
CA ASP A 29 -3.85 -0.71 7.13
C ASP A 29 -3.65 0.31 8.26
N VAL A 30 -2.84 1.35 8.05
CA VAL A 30 -2.75 2.53 8.93
C VAL A 30 -4.13 3.19 9.11
N ARG A 31 -4.88 3.43 8.03
CA ARG A 31 -6.23 4.02 8.12
C ARG A 31 -7.19 3.10 8.88
N LEU A 32 -7.11 1.79 8.66
CA LEU A 32 -7.94 0.81 9.38
C LEU A 32 -7.57 0.72 10.88
N PHE A 33 -6.29 0.85 11.21
CA PHE A 33 -5.81 0.89 12.59
C PHE A 33 -6.31 2.14 13.31
N LEU A 34 -6.16 3.33 12.71
CA LEU A 34 -6.60 4.59 13.30
C LEU A 34 -8.11 4.64 13.54
N LYS A 35 -8.92 4.00 12.68
CA LYS A 35 -10.37 3.87 12.88
C LYS A 35 -10.76 3.12 14.17
N LYS A 36 -9.87 2.31 14.72
CA LYS A 36 -10.10 1.55 15.97
C LYS A 36 -9.70 2.32 17.23
N LEU A 37 -8.99 3.43 17.09
CA LEU A 37 -8.53 4.22 18.23
C LEU A 37 -9.66 5.12 18.76
N LEU A 38 -9.65 5.34 20.07
CA LEU A 38 -10.53 6.33 20.69
C LEU A 38 -10.16 7.74 20.20
N SER A 39 -11.17 8.58 19.99
CA SER A 39 -11.03 9.98 19.54
C SER A 39 -10.54 10.91 20.65
N THR A 40 -9.33 10.66 21.16
CA THR A 40 -8.62 11.57 22.07
C THR A 40 -7.87 12.63 21.26
N LEU A 41 -7.58 13.77 21.86
CA LEU A 41 -6.84 14.86 21.20
C LEU A 41 -5.48 14.38 20.67
N SER A 42 -4.76 13.60 21.47
CA SER A 42 -3.47 13.00 21.08
C SER A 42 -3.60 12.04 19.90
N ASN A 43 -4.63 11.18 19.90
CA ASN A 43 -4.84 10.24 18.80
C ASN A 43 -5.27 10.94 17.51
N LEU A 44 -6.02 12.03 17.61
CA LEU A 44 -6.43 12.81 16.44
C LEU A 44 -5.23 13.49 15.77
N GLU A 45 -4.35 14.14 16.57
CA GLU A 45 -3.17 14.81 16.04
C GLU A 45 -2.16 13.80 15.46
N ASN A 46 -1.83 12.75 16.23
CA ASN A 46 -0.95 11.68 15.77
C ASN A 46 -1.52 10.95 14.54
N GLY A 47 -2.84 10.72 14.52
CA GLY A 47 -3.53 10.05 13.42
C GLY A 47 -3.45 10.85 12.11
N LYS A 48 -3.67 12.17 12.17
CA LYS A 48 -3.51 13.04 11.00
C LYS A 48 -2.10 12.96 10.43
N GLN A 49 -1.08 13.07 11.28
CA GLN A 49 0.32 12.99 10.87
C GLN A 49 0.66 11.62 10.28
N LEU A 50 0.23 10.54 10.94
CA LEU A 50 0.48 9.17 10.51
C LEU A 50 -0.15 8.88 9.13
N ILE A 51 -1.36 9.38 8.87
CA ILE A 51 -2.00 9.28 7.56
C ILE A 51 -1.15 9.97 6.49
N CYS A 52 -0.71 11.22 6.74
CA CYS A 52 0.12 11.98 5.80
C CYS A 52 1.43 11.26 5.48
N PHE A 53 2.14 10.78 6.51
CA PHE A 53 3.41 10.09 6.32
C PHE A 53 3.25 8.74 5.60
N SER A 54 2.22 7.96 5.94
CA SER A 54 1.98 6.66 5.30
C SER A 54 1.67 6.79 3.80
N GLY A 55 0.90 7.81 3.39
CA GLY A 55 0.59 8.07 1.98
C GLY A 55 1.79 8.60 1.18
N SER A 56 2.65 9.40 1.81
CA SER A 56 3.83 9.98 1.15
C SER A 56 4.82 8.93 0.65
N ILE A 57 4.92 7.77 1.31
CA ILE A 57 5.84 6.69 0.93
C ILE A 57 5.54 6.18 -0.49
N GLY A 58 4.26 5.90 -0.79
CA GLY A 58 3.85 5.47 -2.13
C GLY A 58 4.07 6.56 -3.18
N GLY A 59 3.73 7.82 -2.86
CA GLY A 59 3.96 8.96 -3.77
C GLY A 59 5.43 9.17 -4.11
N LYS A 60 6.32 9.11 -3.12
CA LYS A 60 7.78 9.21 -3.33
C LYS A 60 8.33 8.10 -4.21
N TYR A 61 7.78 6.90 -4.08
CA TYR A 61 8.18 5.77 -4.91
C TYR A 61 7.78 5.97 -6.37
N ILE A 62 6.54 6.39 -6.62
CA ILE A 62 6.04 6.70 -7.98
C ILE A 62 6.89 7.81 -8.61
N GLU A 63 7.17 8.88 -7.86
CA GLU A 63 8.02 9.98 -8.31
C GLU A 63 9.44 9.50 -8.67
N ALA A 64 10.05 8.66 -7.84
CA ALA A 64 11.36 8.09 -8.11
C ALA A 64 11.37 7.22 -9.38
N ASN A 65 10.34 6.38 -9.57
CA ASN A 65 10.19 5.55 -10.76
C ASN A 65 10.04 6.40 -12.04
N GLU A 66 9.22 7.46 -12.00
CA GLU A 66 9.08 8.40 -13.12
C GLU A 66 10.38 9.15 -13.42
N TYR A 67 11.13 9.56 -12.39
CA TYR A 67 12.41 10.23 -12.57
C TYR A 67 13.45 9.31 -13.23
N LEU A 68 13.54 8.06 -12.78
CA LEU A 68 14.45 7.06 -13.35
C LEU A 68 14.13 6.77 -14.82
N SER A 69 12.85 6.70 -15.20
CA SER A 69 12.47 6.47 -16.59
C SER A 69 12.79 7.65 -17.52
N LYS A 70 12.84 8.88 -16.98
CA LYS A 70 13.17 10.10 -17.73
C LYS A 70 14.68 10.24 -17.95
N LYS A 71 15.50 9.79 -17.01
CA LYS A 71 16.98 9.83 -17.11
C LYS A 71 17.56 8.83 -18.12
N SER A 72 16.83 7.76 -18.43
CA SER A 72 17.24 6.71 -19.37
C SER A 72 16.81 6.95 -20.83
N LYS A 73 16.15 8.08 -21.13
CA LYS A 73 15.84 8.52 -22.51
C LYS A 73 16.81 9.60 -22.94
#